data_AF-A0A9N7R9U1-F1
#
_entry.id   AF-A0A9N7R9U1-F1
#
_cell.length_a   1.000
_cell.length_b   1.000
_cell.length_c   1.000
_cell.angle_alpha   90.00
_cell.angle_beta   90.00
_cell.angle_gamma   90.00
#
_symmetry.space_group_name_H-M   'P 1'
#
loop_
_entity.id
_entity.type
_entity.pdbx_description
1 polymer ?
#
loop_
_entity_poly.entity_id
_entity_poly.type
_entity_poly.pdbx_seq_one_letter_code
_entity_poly.pdbx_strand_id
1 'polypeptide(L)'
;MAVNPLPPPQVAVHPAVRPLSYLLGTWKGQGEGSFPTISPFKYSEELQFSHSPNKKGEYDAEKRSVKLKSELVGNASKVKEITRVFEMVNGDLVYVVEMATDLTSLQTHLKAVLKKI
;
A
#
# COMPACT_ATOMS: atom_id res chain seq x y z
N MET A 1 36.18 4.18 31.99
CA MET A 1 34.83 3.56 31.97
C MET A 1 34.21 3.92 30.63
N ALA A 2 33.97 2.96 29.74
CA ALA A 2 33.37 3.23 28.43
C ALA A 2 31.85 3.44 28.62
N VAL A 3 31.33 4.56 28.15
CA VAL A 3 29.88 4.80 28.11
C VAL A 3 29.29 3.95 26.98
N ASN A 4 28.46 2.98 27.31
CA ASN A 4 27.70 2.24 26.31
C ASN A 4 26.68 3.20 25.68
N PRO A 5 26.61 3.32 24.35
CA PRO A 5 25.59 4.13 23.71
C PRO A 5 24.21 3.54 24.00
N LEU A 6 23.25 4.41 24.36
CA LEU A 6 21.85 4.02 24.53
C LEU A 6 21.35 3.38 23.22
N PRO A 7 20.63 2.26 23.27
CA PRO A 7 20.00 1.71 22.08
C PRO A 7 19.09 2.78 21.46
N PRO A 8 19.02 2.88 20.12
CA PRO A 8 18.14 3.83 19.46
C PRO A 8 16.71 3.65 19.99
N PRO A 9 15.94 4.75 20.15
CA PRO A 9 14.57 4.65 20.65
C PRO A 9 13.80 3.66 19.77
N GLN A 10 13.43 2.52 20.36
CA GLN A 10 12.55 1.57 19.71
C GLN A 10 11.24 2.31 19.54
N VAL A 11 10.92 2.72 18.31
CA VAL A 11 9.67 3.42 18.01
C VAL A 11 8.55 2.44 18.35
N ALA A 12 7.96 2.62 19.53
CA ALA A 12 6.87 1.80 19.98
C ALA A 12 5.72 1.96 18.99
N VAL A 13 5.29 0.86 18.38
CA VAL A 13 4.17 0.88 17.43
C VAL A 13 2.93 1.38 18.16
N HIS A 14 2.37 2.49 17.66
CA HIS A 14 1.19 3.10 18.26
C HIS A 14 0.04 2.07 18.29
N PRO A 15 -0.78 1.98 19.36
CA PRO A 15 -1.84 0.97 19.48
C PRO A 15 -2.80 0.92 18.28
N ALA A 16 -3.12 2.08 17.68
CA ALA A 16 -3.95 2.16 16.47
C ALA A 16 -3.30 1.53 15.21
N VAL A 17 -1.98 1.42 15.18
CA VAL A 17 -1.21 0.81 14.08
C VAL A 17 -0.91 -0.66 14.37
N ARG A 18 -1.06 -1.10 15.63
CA ARG A 18 -0.75 -2.47 16.05
C ARG A 18 -1.47 -3.55 15.23
N PRO A 19 -2.74 -3.40 14.83
CA PRO A 19 -3.37 -4.38 13.96
C PRO A 19 -2.75 -4.45 12.56
N LEU A 20 -2.12 -3.38 12.08
CA LEU A 20 -1.45 -3.26 10.78
C LEU A 20 0.04 -3.57 10.81
N SER A 21 0.58 -3.98 11.95
CA SER A 21 2.03 -4.16 12.11
C SER A 21 2.61 -5.21 11.15
N TYR A 22 1.78 -6.13 10.65
CA TYR A 22 2.20 -7.12 9.65
C TYR A 22 2.65 -6.49 8.33
N LEU A 23 2.11 -5.33 7.96
CA LEU A 23 2.52 -4.59 6.76
C LEU A 23 3.89 -3.93 6.91
N LEU A 24 4.33 -3.61 8.13
CA LEU A 24 5.59 -2.88 8.34
C LEU A 24 6.79 -3.67 7.80
N GLY A 25 7.68 -2.98 7.10
CA GLY A 25 8.84 -3.55 6.43
C GLY A 25 8.85 -3.29 4.93
N THR A 26 9.75 -3.98 4.23
CA THR A 26 9.92 -3.87 2.78
C THR A 26 9.30 -5.08 2.09
N TRP A 27 8.59 -4.81 1.00
CA TRP A 27 7.93 -5.79 0.16
C TRP A 27 8.39 -5.61 -1.27
N LYS A 28 8.63 -6.70 -1.99
CA LYS A 28 9.10 -6.65 -3.37
C LYS A 28 8.45 -7.73 -4.20
N GLY A 29 8.12 -7.41 -5.44
CA GLY A 29 7.54 -8.37 -6.35
C GLY A 29 7.26 -7.79 -7.72
N GLN A 30 6.24 -8.35 -8.36
CA GLN A 30 5.87 -8.03 -9.74
C GLN A 30 4.38 -7.74 -9.84
N GLY A 31 4.05 -6.86 -10.76
CA GLY A 31 2.70 -6.50 -11.08
C GLY A 31 2.45 -6.42 -12.57
N GLU A 32 1.17 -6.32 -12.89
CA GLU A 32 0.66 -6.15 -14.24
C GLU A 32 -0.28 -4.94 -14.25
N GLY A 33 -0.21 -4.17 -15.32
CA GLY A 33 -1.05 -3.01 -15.53
C GLY A 33 -1.76 -3.10 -16.87
N SER A 34 -3.01 -2.66 -16.91
CA SER A 34 -3.80 -2.52 -18.13
C SER A 34 -4.85 -1.45 -17.95
N PHE A 35 -5.26 -0.81 -19.04
CA PHE A 35 -6.41 0.10 -19.04
C PHE A 35 -6.93 0.20 -20.47
N PRO A 36 -8.21 0.54 -20.74
CA PRO A 36 -8.72 0.56 -22.11
C PRO A 36 -7.92 1.40 -23.11
N THR A 37 -7.24 2.44 -22.63
CA THR A 37 -6.46 3.37 -23.47
C THR A 37 -4.96 3.07 -23.53
N ILE A 38 -4.48 2.00 -22.88
CA ILE A 38 -3.06 1.62 -22.89
C ILE A 38 -2.91 0.10 -23.07
N SER A 39 -1.84 -0.31 -23.75
CA SER A 39 -1.52 -1.74 -23.86
C SER A 39 -1.17 -2.33 -22.49
N PRO A 40 -1.52 -3.60 -22.22
CA PRO A 40 -1.08 -4.29 -21.02
C PRO A 40 0.45 -4.29 -20.89
N PHE A 41 0.95 -4.15 -19.65
CA PHE A 41 2.38 -4.13 -19.35
C PHE A 41 2.67 -4.84 -18.02
N LYS A 42 3.94 -5.19 -17.81
CA LYS A 42 4.44 -5.77 -16.56
C LYS A 42 5.45 -4.83 -15.92
N TYR A 43 5.53 -4.84 -14.59
CA TYR A 43 6.49 -4.05 -13.84
C TYR A 43 6.99 -4.80 -12.61
N SER A 44 8.15 -4.39 -12.11
CA SER A 44 8.64 -4.78 -10.79
C SER A 44 8.39 -3.65 -9.81
N GLU A 45 8.08 -3.97 -8.56
CA GLU A 45 7.76 -2.98 -7.54
C GLU A 45 8.39 -3.34 -6.20
N GLU A 46 8.73 -2.30 -5.46
CA GLU A 46 9.20 -2.37 -4.09
C GLU A 46 8.42 -1.34 -3.25
N LEU A 47 7.78 -1.79 -2.17
CA LEU A 47 7.02 -0.97 -1.24
C LEU A 47 7.64 -1.03 0.16
N GLN A 48 7.81 0.13 0.78
CA GLN A 48 8.26 0.23 2.16
C GLN A 48 7.13 0.81 3.03
N PHE A 49 6.63 0.01 3.96
CA PHE A 49 5.68 0.48 4.97
C PHE A 49 6.43 0.84 6.24
N SER A 50 6.32 2.11 6.64
CA SER A 50 6.80 2.62 7.91
C SER A 50 5.64 3.33 8.62
N HIS A 51 5.73 3.45 9.94
CA HIS A 51 4.79 4.27 10.69
C HIS A 51 5.51 5.45 11.31
N SER A 52 4.84 6.60 11.28
CA SER A 52 5.17 7.73 12.15
C SER A 52 4.10 7.79 13.25
N PRO A 53 4.45 8.03 14.51
CA PRO A 53 3.46 8.13 15.59
C PRO A 53 2.41 9.24 15.39
N ASN A 54 2.61 10.15 14.42
CA ASN A 54 1.81 11.36 14.25
C ASN A 54 0.78 11.31 13.09
N LYS A 55 0.55 10.17 12.43
CA LYS A 55 -0.43 10.04 11.33
C LYS A 55 -1.46 8.92 11.59
N LYS A 56 -2.74 9.19 11.28
CA LYS A 56 -3.87 8.24 11.43
C LYS A 56 -4.29 7.67 10.06
N GLY A 57 -4.84 6.46 10.05
CA GLY A 57 -5.46 5.82 8.88
C GLY A 57 -6.64 4.93 9.29
N GLU A 58 -7.51 4.56 8.33
CA GLU A 58 -8.67 3.69 8.53
C GLU A 58 -8.35 2.21 8.22
N TYR A 59 -8.94 1.28 8.99
CA TYR A 59 -8.60 -0.16 8.94
C TYR A 59 -9.78 -1.07 9.31
N ASP A 60 -9.90 -2.22 8.63
CA ASP A 60 -10.82 -3.33 8.95
C ASP A 60 -10.02 -4.54 9.51
N ALA A 61 -10.22 -4.82 10.80
CA ALA A 61 -9.49 -5.83 11.55
C ALA A 61 -9.79 -7.27 11.18
N GLU A 62 -11.04 -7.55 10.81
CA GLU A 62 -11.49 -8.91 10.56
C GLU A 62 -10.98 -9.41 9.21
N LYS A 63 -10.87 -8.51 8.23
CA LYS A 63 -10.46 -8.85 6.86
C LYS A 63 -8.96 -8.73 6.60
N ARG A 64 -8.18 -8.22 7.56
CA ARG A 64 -6.75 -7.86 7.36
C ARG A 64 -6.54 -7.04 6.07
N SER A 65 -7.51 -6.19 5.73
CA SER A 65 -7.47 -5.38 4.51
C SER A 65 -7.24 -3.92 4.84
N VAL A 66 -6.40 -3.26 4.05
CA VAL A 66 -6.23 -1.81 4.09
C VAL A 66 -6.78 -1.24 2.79
N LYS A 67 -7.77 -0.36 2.91
CA LYS A 67 -8.28 0.43 1.80
C LYS A 67 -7.71 1.83 1.91
N LEU A 68 -6.87 2.20 0.94
CA LEU A 68 -6.44 3.58 0.80
C LEU A 68 -7.29 4.21 -0.29
N LYS A 69 -8.15 5.15 0.10
CA LYS A 69 -8.85 6.04 -0.81
C LYS A 69 -8.11 7.36 -0.84
N SER A 70 -7.72 7.81 -2.03
CA SER A 70 -7.10 9.12 -2.19
C SER A 70 -8.17 10.20 -2.01
N GLU A 71 -7.99 11.12 -1.05
CA GLU A 71 -8.85 12.30 -0.90
C GLU A 71 -8.58 13.35 -2.00
N LEU A 72 -7.34 13.39 -2.53
CA LEU A 72 -6.93 14.27 -3.62
C LEU A 72 -6.02 13.53 -4.59
N VAL A 73 -6.39 13.51 -5.87
CA VAL A 73 -5.52 13.04 -6.97
C VAL A 73 -4.98 14.27 -7.69
N GLY A 74 -3.85 14.80 -7.24
CA GLY A 74 -3.18 15.94 -7.87
C GLY A 74 -2.43 15.55 -9.14
N ASN A 75 -2.50 16.40 -10.17
CA ASN A 75 -1.68 16.33 -11.40
C ASN A 75 -1.92 15.11 -12.32
N ALA A 76 -3.09 14.48 -12.25
CA ALA A 76 -3.54 13.50 -13.23
C ALA A 76 -4.70 14.10 -14.05
N SER A 77 -4.46 14.41 -15.32
CA SER A 77 -5.37 15.25 -16.13
C SER A 77 -6.75 14.65 -16.39
N LYS A 78 -6.94 13.34 -16.14
CA LYS A 78 -8.16 12.59 -16.50
C LYS A 78 -8.61 11.60 -15.41
N VAL A 79 -7.89 11.49 -14.29
CA VAL A 79 -8.20 10.47 -13.28
C VAL A 79 -9.18 11.06 -12.27
N LYS A 80 -10.32 10.39 -12.11
CA LYS A 80 -11.43 10.82 -11.25
C LYS A 80 -11.40 10.15 -9.88
N GLU A 81 -11.09 8.86 -9.84
CA GLU A 81 -11.06 8.07 -8.62
C GLU A 81 -9.96 7.01 -8.70
N ILE A 82 -9.28 6.78 -7.57
CA ILE A 82 -8.31 5.70 -7.39
C ILE A 82 -8.64 5.01 -6.08
N THR A 83 -8.85 3.70 -6.14
CA THR A 83 -9.04 2.84 -4.96
C THR A 83 -7.90 1.84 -4.93
N ARG A 84 -7.22 1.72 -3.79
CA ARG A 84 -6.20 0.69 -3.57
C ARG A 84 -6.65 -0.23 -2.45
N VAL A 85 -6.71 -1.52 -2.74
CA VAL A 85 -7.05 -2.56 -1.77
C VAL A 85 -5.83 -3.45 -1.59
N PHE A 86 -5.35 -3.56 -0.36
CA PHE A 86 -4.28 -4.48 0.03
C PHE A 86 -4.87 -5.64 0.82
N GLU A 87 -4.47 -6.86 0.47
CA GLU A 87 -4.85 -8.09 1.14
C GLU A 87 -3.63 -8.98 1.39
N MET A 88 -3.65 -9.71 2.49
CA MET A 88 -2.65 -10.73 2.80
C MET A 88 -3.13 -12.09 2.34
N VAL A 89 -2.41 -12.71 1.39
CA VAL A 89 -2.72 -14.04 0.88
C VAL A 89 -1.50 -14.92 1.06
N ASN A 90 -1.61 -15.96 1.90
CA ASN A 90 -0.51 -16.91 2.18
C ASN A 90 0.82 -16.27 2.59
N GLY A 91 0.79 -15.09 3.22
CA GLY A 91 2.00 -14.36 3.64
C GLY A 91 2.56 -13.39 2.60
N ASP A 92 2.01 -13.36 1.39
CA ASP A 92 2.33 -12.38 0.37
C ASP A 92 1.33 -11.21 0.43
N LEU A 93 1.82 -9.99 0.17
CA LEU A 93 1.00 -8.79 0.06
C LEU A 93 0.51 -8.67 -1.38
N VAL A 94 -0.81 -8.83 -1.56
CA VAL A 94 -1.49 -8.67 -2.84
C VAL A 94 -2.20 -7.33 -2.83
N TYR A 95 -2.15 -6.59 -3.93
CA TYR A 95 -3.00 -5.43 -4.08
C TYR A 95 -3.65 -5.33 -5.45
N VAL A 96 -4.78 -4.64 -5.47
CA VAL A 96 -5.47 -4.19 -6.68
C VAL A 96 -5.64 -2.68 -6.60
N VAL A 97 -5.29 -2.00 -7.68
CA VAL A 97 -5.61 -0.59 -7.91
C VAL A 97 -6.74 -0.55 -8.93
N GLU A 98 -7.87 -0.01 -8.52
CA GLU A 98 -8.95 0.36 -9.41
C GLU A 98 -8.88 1.85 -9.71
N MET A 99 -9.18 2.21 -10.95
CA MET A 99 -9.15 3.58 -11.42
C MET A 99 -10.37 3.88 -12.27
N ALA A 100 -10.94 5.07 -12.07
CA ALA A 100 -11.93 5.68 -12.94
C ALA A 100 -11.37 6.94 -13.58
N THR A 101 -11.83 7.25 -14.80
CA THR A 101 -11.55 8.52 -15.48
C THR A 101 -12.86 9.23 -15.80
N ASP A 102 -12.79 10.41 -16.42
CA ASP A 102 -13.99 11.09 -16.92
C ASP A 102 -14.74 10.27 -17.99
N LEU A 103 -14.04 9.35 -18.66
CA LEU A 103 -14.56 8.55 -19.77
C LEU A 103 -14.77 7.08 -19.42
N THR A 104 -14.34 6.64 -18.23
CA THR A 104 -14.39 5.22 -17.84
C THR A 104 -14.84 5.06 -16.40
N SER A 105 -15.73 4.11 -16.16
CA SER A 105 -16.11 3.70 -14.81
C SER A 105 -14.94 3.07 -14.06
N LEU A 106 -15.09 2.94 -12.75
CA LEU A 106 -14.10 2.28 -11.88
C LEU A 106 -13.84 0.85 -12.38
N GLN A 107 -12.58 0.55 -12.68
CA GLN A 107 -12.14 -0.76 -13.15
C GLN A 107 -10.69 -1.02 -12.74
N THR A 108 -10.29 -2.29 -12.74
CA THR A 108 -8.91 -2.68 -12.42
C THR A 108 -7.92 -2.05 -13.39
N HIS A 109 -6.95 -1.33 -12.82
CA HIS A 109 -5.83 -0.76 -13.56
C HIS A 109 -4.54 -1.52 -13.28
N LEU A 110 -4.22 -1.76 -12.01
CA LEU A 110 -3.00 -2.44 -11.58
C LEU A 110 -3.33 -3.58 -10.63
N LYS A 111 -2.51 -4.63 -10.68
CA LYS A 111 -2.47 -5.69 -9.67
C LYS A 111 -1.02 -6.10 -9.43
N ALA A 112 -0.65 -6.44 -8.20
CA ALA A 112 0.67 -6.97 -7.91
C ALA A 112 0.64 -7.99 -6.76
N VAL A 113 1.65 -8.83 -6.75
CA VAL A 113 1.96 -9.75 -5.63
C VAL A 113 3.38 -9.45 -5.17
N LEU A 114 3.51 -9.14 -3.89
CA LEU A 114 4.75 -8.71 -3.27
C LEU A 114 5.11 -9.64 -2.12
N LYS A 115 6.37 -10.02 -2.04
CA LYS A 115 6.93 -10.84 -0.96
C LYS A 115 7.67 -9.95 0.02
N LYS A 116 7.57 -10.28 1.31
CA LYS A 116 8.34 -9.60 2.35
C LYS A 116 9.82 -9.98 2.22
N ILE A 117 10.70 -8.99 2.39
CA ILE A 117 12.16 -9.18 2.43
C ILE A 117 12.60 -9.44 3.86
#